data_AF-A0A427ZB36-F1
#
_entry.id   AF-A0A427ZB36-F1
#
_cell.length_a   1.000
_cell.length_b   1.000
_cell.length_c   1.000
_cell.angle_alpha   90.00
_cell.angle_beta   90.00
_cell.angle_gamma   90.00
#
_symmetry.space_group_name_H-M   'P 1'
#
loop_
_entity.id
_entity.type
_entity.pdbx_description
1 polymer ?
#
loop_
_entity_poly.entity_id
_entity_poly.type
_entity_poly.pdbx_seq_one_letter_code
_entity_poly.pdbx_strand_id
1 'polypeptide(L)'
;MFRKKKVIIALATATVLSGSVLPVTRLAANEKASLDPSLVQVSDQFQAKKTGAVVFSEDVTVPSTVSADFIDSRLAGTPMAGLGKAFKKAEKDHGVNAIFLVGLAIHESDYGRSQIAQAKHNLFGFMAYDSSPFSSAGNFATFDDGIDTVARYLSEHYLKPGGQFYNGKSMAAINVRYASDKTWSSKIMIRIRNFLKKG
;
A
#
# COMPACT_ATOMS: atom_id res chain seq x y z
N MET A 1 -15.60 -14.68 3.12
CA MET A 1 -14.36 -13.99 3.54
C MET A 1 -13.81 -13.24 2.34
N PHE A 2 -13.61 -11.93 2.46
CA PHE A 2 -13.00 -11.10 1.41
C PHE A 2 -11.55 -11.57 1.20
N ARG A 3 -11.23 -12.14 0.04
CA ARG A 3 -9.87 -12.56 -0.29
C ARG A 3 -9.57 -12.10 -1.70
N LYS A 4 -8.79 -11.03 -1.84
CA LYS A 4 -8.50 -10.46 -3.16
C LYS A 4 -7.69 -11.45 -3.99
N LYS A 5 -8.24 -11.89 -5.13
CA LYS A 5 -7.46 -12.48 -6.22
C LYS A 5 -7.11 -11.37 -7.22
N LYS A 6 -5.97 -11.52 -7.90
CA LYS A 6 -5.39 -10.57 -8.86
C LYS A 6 -6.48 -9.80 -9.64
N VAL A 7 -6.80 -8.58 -9.22
CA VAL A 7 -7.42 -7.61 -10.12
C VAL A 7 -6.27 -7.10 -10.97
N ILE A 8 -6.27 -7.50 -12.24
CA ILE A 8 -5.43 -6.88 -13.25
C ILE A 8 -5.88 -5.42 -13.27
N ILE A 9 -5.08 -4.55 -12.67
CA ILE A 9 -5.20 -3.10 -12.87
C ILE A 9 -5.01 -2.92 -14.37
N ALA A 10 -6.09 -2.67 -15.10
CA ALA A 10 -6.03 -2.24 -16.49
C ALA A 10 -5.30 -0.90 -16.48
N LEU A 11 -4.00 -0.95 -16.75
CA LEU A 11 -3.19 0.23 -17.00
C LEU A 11 -3.74 0.83 -18.30
N ALA A 12 -4.44 1.97 -18.21
CA ALA A 12 -4.72 2.77 -19.39
C ALA A 12 -3.36 3.28 -19.92
N THR A 13 -2.88 2.68 -21.00
CA THR A 13 -1.65 3.11 -21.67
C THR A 13 -1.91 4.46 -22.31
N ALA A 14 -1.31 5.52 -21.76
CA ALA A 14 -1.18 6.78 -22.46
C ALA A 14 -0.17 6.60 -23.61
N THR A 15 -0.63 6.78 -24.84
CA THR A 15 0.22 6.82 -26.03
C THR A 15 1.10 8.07 -25.95
N VAL A 16 2.40 7.88 -25.74
CA VAL A 16 3.40 8.92 -26.01
C VAL A 16 4.05 8.58 -27.34
N LEU A 17 3.90 9.46 -28.33
CA LEU A 17 4.57 9.37 -29.61
C LEU A 17 6.08 9.64 -29.46
N SER A 18 6.85 8.71 -30.04
CA SER A 18 8.16 8.88 -30.70
C SER A 18 9.35 9.41 -29.88
N GLY A 19 10.38 8.55 -29.74
CA GLY A 19 11.76 8.97 -29.51
C GLY A 19 12.67 7.89 -28.94
N SER A 20 13.42 7.20 -29.83
CA SER A 20 14.73 6.55 -29.58
C SER A 20 14.76 5.28 -28.70
N VAL A 21 14.88 4.12 -29.36
CA VAL A 21 15.05 2.80 -28.74
C VAL A 21 16.55 2.51 -28.52
N LEU A 22 16.92 2.19 -27.28
CA LEU A 22 18.13 1.41 -26.96
C LEU A 22 17.71 0.02 -26.48
N PRO A 23 18.46 -1.05 -26.81
CA PRO A 23 17.96 -2.42 -26.67
C PRO A 23 18.05 -2.86 -25.21
N VAL A 24 16.91 -3.19 -24.59
CA VAL A 24 16.88 -3.96 -23.34
C VAL A 24 16.49 -5.38 -23.70
N THR A 25 17.47 -6.28 -23.60
CA THR A 25 17.34 -7.72 -23.74
C THR A 25 16.26 -8.22 -22.79
N ARG A 26 15.23 -8.87 -23.34
CA ARG A 26 14.15 -9.52 -22.58
C ARG A 26 14.73 -10.64 -21.73
N LEU A 27 14.63 -10.53 -20.41
CA LEU A 27 14.73 -11.70 -19.53
C LEU A 27 13.32 -12.29 -19.34
N ALA A 28 13.20 -13.54 -19.76
CA ALA A 28 11.98 -14.31 -19.80
C ALA A 28 11.45 -14.61 -18.38
N ALA A 29 10.12 -14.67 -18.29
CA ALA A 29 9.42 -15.21 -17.14
C ALA A 29 9.63 -16.72 -17.07
N ASN A 30 10.38 -17.19 -16.07
CA ASN A 30 10.20 -18.45 -15.33
C ASN A 30 11.54 -18.88 -14.74
N GLU A 31 11.81 -18.50 -13.49
CA GLU A 31 12.65 -19.31 -12.61
C GLU A 31 12.14 -19.15 -11.18
N LYS A 32 11.80 -20.28 -10.55
CA LYS A 32 11.53 -20.36 -9.12
C LYS A 32 12.85 -20.11 -8.38
N ALA A 33 13.21 -18.85 -8.16
CA ALA A 33 14.23 -18.53 -7.18
C ALA A 33 13.59 -18.60 -5.79
N SER A 34 13.82 -19.71 -5.09
CA SER A 34 13.74 -19.75 -3.64
C SER A 34 14.65 -18.64 -3.10
N LEU A 35 14.04 -17.58 -2.55
CA LEU A 35 14.78 -16.52 -1.89
C LEU A 35 15.44 -17.13 -0.65
N ASP A 36 16.77 -17.19 -0.66
CA ASP A 36 17.57 -17.57 0.49
C ASP A 36 17.30 -16.57 1.65
N PRO A 37 16.80 -17.03 2.81
CA PRO A 37 16.59 -16.19 3.99
C PRO A 37 17.86 -15.46 4.46
N SER A 38 19.05 -15.93 4.08
CA SER A 38 20.34 -15.30 4.41
C SER A 38 20.59 -13.98 3.65
N LEU A 39 19.87 -13.72 2.56
CA LEU A 39 19.94 -12.47 1.78
C LEU A 39 19.09 -11.33 2.38
N VAL A 40 18.31 -11.61 3.42
CA VAL A 40 17.68 -10.58 4.26
C VAL A 40 18.58 -10.32 5.46
N GLN A 41 19.67 -9.59 5.23
CA GLN A 41 20.50 -9.07 6.31
C GLN A 41 19.76 -7.90 6.97
N VAL A 42 18.99 -8.17 8.03
CA VAL A 42 18.61 -7.13 8.99
C VAL A 42 19.83 -6.91 9.86
N SER A 43 20.62 -5.90 9.55
CA SER A 43 21.85 -5.63 10.31
C SER A 43 21.51 -5.09 11.71
N ASP A 44 21.91 -5.83 12.75
CA ASP A 44 21.82 -5.47 14.17
C ASP A 44 22.75 -4.31 14.61
N GLN A 45 23.22 -3.48 13.67
CA GLN A 45 24.03 -2.31 13.97
C GLN A 45 23.69 -1.14 13.04
N PHE A 46 22.54 -0.51 13.25
CA PHE A 46 22.32 0.87 12.80
C PHE A 46 22.51 1.82 13.99
N GLN A 47 23.76 2.21 14.22
CA GLN A 47 24.08 3.35 15.07
C GLN A 47 23.49 4.61 14.43
N ALA A 48 22.61 5.29 15.18
CA ALA A 48 21.92 6.51 14.77
C ALA A 48 22.92 7.65 14.53
N LYS A 49 23.41 7.78 13.30
CA LYS A 49 23.96 9.05 12.82
C LYS A 49 22.79 10.00 12.62
N LYS A 50 22.89 11.21 13.20
CA LYS A 50 21.99 12.35 13.00
C LYS A 50 21.87 12.73 11.52
N THR A 51 21.05 12.01 10.78
CA THR A 51 20.45 12.38 9.50
C THR A 51 18.97 12.10 9.62
N GLY A 52 18.11 12.96 9.09
CA GLY A 52 16.64 12.82 9.13
C GLY A 52 16.11 11.66 8.27
N ALA A 53 16.61 10.45 8.50
CA ALA A 53 16.19 9.24 7.80
C ALA A 53 14.77 8.86 8.22
N VAL A 54 13.84 8.88 7.28
CA VAL A 54 12.50 8.30 7.48
C VAL A 54 12.65 6.79 7.49
N VAL A 55 12.47 6.18 8.66
CA VAL A 55 12.51 4.72 8.84
C VAL A 55 11.09 4.17 8.74
N PHE A 56 10.89 3.17 7.89
CA PHE A 56 9.65 2.39 7.86
C PHE A 56 9.82 1.13 8.73
N SER A 57 8.87 0.88 9.63
CA SER A 57 8.83 -0.31 10.46
C SER A 57 8.09 -1.45 9.74
N GLU A 58 8.65 -2.65 9.76
CA GLU A 58 7.94 -3.86 9.28
C GLU A 58 6.75 -4.22 10.18
N ASP A 59 6.76 -3.86 11.46
CA ASP A 59 5.55 -3.85 12.30
C ASP A 59 4.72 -2.61 11.94
N VAL A 60 3.59 -2.82 11.27
CA VAL A 60 2.71 -1.74 10.79
C VAL A 60 1.84 -1.14 11.90
N THR A 61 2.00 -1.55 13.15
CA THR A 61 1.38 -0.91 14.33
C THR A 61 2.28 0.14 14.99
N VAL A 62 3.56 0.22 14.58
CA VAL A 62 4.47 1.28 15.00
C VAL A 62 4.11 2.56 14.24
N PRO A 63 3.78 3.68 14.91
CA PRO A 63 3.46 4.93 14.22
C PRO A 63 4.61 5.44 13.36
N SER A 64 4.26 6.05 12.22
CA SER A 64 5.19 6.71 11.32
C SER A 64 5.71 8.03 11.90
N THR A 65 6.96 8.35 11.57
CA THR A 65 7.64 9.58 12.02
C THR A 65 7.39 10.79 11.10
N VAL A 66 6.65 10.61 10.01
CA VAL A 66 6.38 11.67 9.03
C VAL A 66 5.17 12.53 9.42
N SER A 67 5.18 13.80 9.00
CA SER A 67 4.04 14.72 9.13
C SER A 67 3.01 14.51 8.02
N ALA A 68 1.82 15.08 8.20
CA ALA A 68 0.80 15.15 7.14
C ALA A 68 1.32 15.93 5.93
N ASP A 69 1.97 17.06 6.14
CA ASP A 69 2.53 17.90 5.07
C ASP A 69 3.62 17.16 4.28
N PHE A 70 4.42 16.32 4.94
CA PHE A 70 5.36 15.45 4.25
C PHE A 70 4.61 14.50 3.32
N ILE A 71 3.57 13.83 3.80
CA ILE A 71 2.75 12.94 2.97
C ILE A 71 2.15 13.69 1.78
N ASP A 72 1.56 14.87 2.03
CA ASP A 72 0.94 15.69 0.98
C ASP A 72 1.94 16.15 -0.08
N SER A 73 3.15 16.55 0.33
CA SER A 73 4.21 16.94 -0.61
C SER A 73 4.56 15.82 -1.59
N ARG A 74 4.53 14.55 -1.12
CA ARG A 74 4.84 13.37 -1.93
C ARG A 74 3.65 12.92 -2.78
N LEU A 75 2.42 13.20 -2.34
CA LEU A 75 1.19 12.91 -3.10
C LEU A 75 0.81 14.02 -4.09
N ALA A 76 1.52 15.16 -4.07
CA ALA A 76 1.31 16.25 -5.03
C ALA A 76 1.30 15.74 -6.49
N GLY A 77 0.35 16.29 -7.26
CA GLY A 77 0.11 15.91 -8.66
C GLY A 77 -0.64 14.59 -8.86
N THR A 78 -1.19 13.99 -7.79
CA THR A 78 -2.00 12.77 -7.88
C THR A 78 -3.42 13.02 -7.35
N PRO A 79 -4.41 12.17 -7.70
CA PRO A 79 -5.74 12.22 -7.09
C PRO A 79 -5.77 12.04 -5.56
N MET A 80 -4.67 11.59 -4.95
CA MET A 80 -4.52 11.48 -3.50
C MET A 80 -3.90 12.72 -2.85
N ALA A 81 -3.66 13.80 -3.60
CA ALA A 81 -3.11 15.05 -3.03
C ALA A 81 -4.06 15.64 -1.96
N GLY A 82 -3.50 16.11 -0.84
CA GLY A 82 -4.27 16.68 0.27
C GLY A 82 -4.76 15.67 1.32
N LEU A 83 -4.53 14.36 1.11
CA LEU A 83 -4.97 13.30 2.02
C LEU A 83 -4.00 13.02 3.19
N GLY A 84 -2.89 13.75 3.31
CA GLY A 84 -1.88 13.55 4.35
C GLY A 84 -2.47 13.61 5.76
N LYS A 85 -3.39 14.55 6.01
CA LYS A 85 -4.11 14.65 7.29
C LYS A 85 -5.00 13.44 7.55
N ALA A 86 -5.71 12.93 6.54
CA ALA A 86 -6.56 11.76 6.66
C ALA A 86 -5.74 10.52 7.07
N PHE A 87 -4.60 10.29 6.43
CA PHE A 87 -3.72 9.17 6.77
C PHE A 87 -3.14 9.28 8.18
N LYS A 88 -2.69 10.46 8.61
CA LYS A 88 -2.19 10.66 9.98
C LYS A 88 -3.29 10.55 11.04
N LYS A 89 -4.50 11.00 10.73
CA LYS A 89 -5.66 10.83 11.62
C LYS A 89 -5.99 9.36 11.79
N ALA A 90 -6.08 8.59 10.71
CA ALA A 90 -6.34 7.16 10.77
C ALA A 90 -5.25 6.38 11.53
N GLU A 91 -3.98 6.76 11.39
CA GLU A 91 -2.89 6.20 12.19
C GLU A 91 -3.07 6.47 13.68
N LYS A 92 -3.39 7.72 14.04
CA LYS A 92 -3.61 8.11 15.43
C LYS A 92 -4.79 7.36 16.04
N ASP A 93 -5.90 7.25 15.31
CA ASP A 93 -7.15 6.74 15.85
C ASP A 93 -7.17 5.20 15.91
N HIS A 94 -6.52 4.53 14.96
CA HIS A 94 -6.60 3.06 14.82
C HIS A 94 -5.27 2.33 15.05
N GLY A 95 -4.16 3.05 15.26
CA GLY A 95 -2.84 2.46 15.49
C GLY A 95 -2.26 1.76 14.27
N VAL A 96 -2.60 2.22 13.06
CA VAL A 96 -2.11 1.65 11.79
C VAL A 96 -1.18 2.65 11.10
N ASN A 97 0.07 2.26 10.88
CA ASN A 97 1.11 3.13 10.33
C ASN A 97 0.66 3.84 9.03
N ALA A 98 0.76 5.17 9.00
CA ALA A 98 0.29 6.01 7.91
C ALA A 98 1.07 5.77 6.60
N ILE A 99 2.38 5.51 6.67
CA ILE A 99 3.19 5.17 5.48
C ILE A 99 2.72 3.83 4.90
N PHE A 100 2.38 2.86 5.74
CA PHE A 100 1.78 1.60 5.28
C PHE A 100 0.43 1.84 4.60
N LEU A 101 -0.47 2.62 5.21
CA LEU A 101 -1.77 2.96 4.62
C LEU A 101 -1.63 3.68 3.27
N VAL A 102 -0.68 4.62 3.14
CA VAL A 102 -0.37 5.30 1.88
C VAL A 102 0.14 4.31 0.84
N GLY A 103 1.11 3.47 1.20
CA GLY A 103 1.65 2.45 0.30
C GLY A 103 0.60 1.47 -0.20
N LEU A 104 -0.30 1.06 0.70
CA LEU A 104 -1.45 0.22 0.39
C LEU A 104 -2.42 0.94 -0.57
N ALA A 105 -2.83 2.16 -0.27
CA ALA A 105 -3.70 2.95 -1.13
C ALA A 105 -3.10 3.15 -2.54
N ILE A 106 -1.82 3.48 -2.63
CA ILE A 106 -1.10 3.61 -3.90
C ILE A 106 -1.13 2.28 -4.68
N HIS A 107 -0.88 1.16 -3.99
CA HIS A 107 -0.88 -0.16 -4.62
C HIS A 107 -2.26 -0.53 -5.18
N GLU A 108 -3.31 -0.29 -4.41
CA GLU A 108 -4.68 -0.74 -4.70
C GLU A 108 -5.44 0.19 -5.67
N SER A 109 -5.06 1.46 -5.77
CA SER A 109 -5.76 2.45 -6.59
C SER A 109 -4.91 3.13 -7.66
N ASP A 110 -3.63 2.79 -7.78
CA ASP A 110 -2.67 3.49 -8.63
C ASP A 110 -2.65 5.01 -8.34
N TYR A 111 -2.27 5.38 -7.12
CA TYR A 111 -2.32 6.75 -6.61
C TYR A 111 -3.71 7.41 -6.71
N GLY A 112 -4.78 6.64 -6.50
CA GLY A 112 -6.16 7.10 -6.56
C GLY A 112 -6.77 7.13 -7.96
N ARG A 113 -6.04 6.79 -9.03
CA ARG A 113 -6.56 6.87 -10.42
C ARG A 113 -7.57 5.79 -10.78
N SER A 114 -7.69 4.71 -10.01
CA SER A 114 -8.60 3.62 -10.36
C SER A 114 -10.05 4.06 -10.44
N GLN A 115 -10.84 3.42 -11.29
CA GLN A 115 -12.26 3.74 -11.46
C GLN A 115 -13.03 3.62 -10.14
N ILE A 116 -12.72 2.61 -9.31
CA ILE A 116 -13.35 2.43 -7.99
C ILE A 116 -12.96 3.57 -7.05
N ALA A 117 -11.70 4.01 -7.05
CA ALA A 117 -11.28 5.15 -6.24
C ALA A 117 -12.03 6.42 -6.64
N GLN A 118 -12.09 6.73 -7.94
CA GLN A 118 -12.73 7.95 -8.42
C GLN A 118 -14.25 7.94 -8.29
N ALA A 119 -14.91 6.81 -8.58
CA ALA A 119 -16.37 6.75 -8.57
C ALA A 119 -16.97 6.52 -7.17
N LYS A 120 -16.18 5.99 -6.22
CA LYS A 120 -16.70 5.51 -4.92
C LYS A 120 -15.91 5.99 -3.71
N HIS A 121 -14.93 6.87 -3.92
CA HIS A 121 -13.95 7.30 -2.92
C HIS A 121 -13.26 6.13 -2.19
N ASN A 122 -13.06 5.02 -2.90
CA ASN A 122 -12.55 3.78 -2.32
C ASN A 122 -11.15 3.45 -2.86
N LEU A 123 -10.13 3.96 -2.17
CA LEU A 123 -8.70 3.79 -2.52
C LEU A 123 -8.18 2.36 -2.37
N PHE A 124 -8.92 1.50 -1.67
CA PHE A 124 -8.45 0.18 -1.26
C PHE A 124 -9.17 -0.95 -1.99
N GLY A 125 -10.14 -0.63 -2.85
CA GLY A 125 -11.10 -1.59 -3.39
C GLY A 125 -11.76 -2.42 -2.29
N PHE A 126 -12.07 -1.80 -1.15
CA PHE A 126 -12.69 -2.44 0.00
C PHE A 126 -14.08 -2.96 -0.37
N MET A 127 -14.39 -4.21 0.00
CA MET A 127 -15.62 -4.93 -0.36
C MET A 127 -15.85 -5.17 -1.86
N ALA A 128 -14.86 -4.95 -2.72
CA ALA A 128 -14.92 -5.34 -4.14
C ALA A 128 -14.74 -6.87 -4.34
N TYR A 129 -15.83 -7.62 -4.44
CA TYR A 129 -15.81 -9.08 -4.65
C TYR A 129 -15.53 -9.46 -6.10
N ASP A 130 -14.81 -10.58 -6.31
CA ASP A 130 -14.33 -11.04 -7.64
C ASP A 130 -15.42 -11.13 -8.71
N SER A 131 -16.63 -11.56 -8.37
CA SER A 131 -17.73 -11.73 -9.33
C SER A 131 -18.29 -10.41 -9.86
N SER A 132 -18.03 -9.30 -9.16
CA SER A 132 -18.71 -8.02 -9.39
C SER A 132 -17.91 -6.85 -8.79
N PRO A 133 -16.61 -6.70 -9.12
CA PRO A 133 -15.68 -5.91 -8.32
C PRO A 133 -16.08 -4.43 -8.24
N PHE A 134 -16.60 -3.85 -9.31
CA PHE A 134 -17.08 -2.47 -9.26
C PHE A 134 -18.40 -2.36 -8.49
N SER A 135 -19.43 -3.14 -8.81
CA SER A 135 -20.76 -2.97 -8.20
C SER A 135 -20.81 -3.35 -6.72
N SER A 136 -19.99 -4.31 -6.29
CA SER A 136 -19.89 -4.70 -4.88
C SER A 136 -18.98 -3.80 -4.04
N ALA A 137 -18.07 -3.04 -4.68
CA ALA A 137 -17.17 -2.16 -3.96
C ALA A 137 -17.94 -1.18 -3.06
N GLY A 138 -17.48 -1.08 -1.81
CA GLY A 138 -17.98 -0.12 -0.85
C GLY A 138 -17.91 1.30 -1.41
N ASN A 139 -18.95 2.08 -1.12
CA ASN A 139 -19.04 3.49 -1.50
C ASN A 139 -18.87 4.35 -0.26
N PHE A 140 -17.91 5.27 -0.29
CA PHE A 140 -17.65 6.22 0.79
C PHE A 140 -18.03 7.63 0.36
N ALA A 141 -18.42 8.45 1.34
CA ALA A 141 -18.77 9.85 1.06
C ALA A 141 -17.53 10.66 0.66
N THR A 142 -16.39 10.40 1.30
CA THR A 142 -15.09 11.01 0.99
C THR A 142 -13.96 9.99 1.03
N PHE A 143 -12.78 10.36 0.52
CA PHE A 143 -11.57 9.53 0.66
C PHE A 143 -11.19 9.34 2.13
N ASP A 144 -11.35 10.37 2.95
CA ASP A 144 -11.06 10.36 4.39
C ASP A 144 -11.89 9.27 5.10
N ASP A 145 -13.18 9.17 4.79
CA ASP A 145 -14.06 8.14 5.37
C ASP A 145 -13.61 6.73 4.98
N GLY A 146 -13.17 6.55 3.73
CA GLY A 146 -12.64 5.28 3.24
C GLY A 146 -11.32 4.90 3.92
N ILE A 147 -10.42 5.87 4.11
CA ILE A 147 -9.14 5.67 4.83
C ILE A 147 -9.38 5.29 6.28
N ASP A 148 -10.25 6.02 7.00
CA ASP A 148 -10.60 5.73 8.38
C ASP A 148 -11.23 4.34 8.52
N THR A 149 -12.21 4.01 7.68
CA THR A 149 -12.90 2.72 7.69
C THR A 149 -11.94 1.56 7.49
N VAL A 150 -11.04 1.66 6.50
CA VAL A 150 -10.09 0.58 6.21
C VAL A 150 -9.01 0.46 7.29
N ALA A 151 -8.54 1.58 7.84
CA ALA A 151 -7.59 1.55 8.95
C ALA A 151 -8.19 0.87 10.20
N ARG A 152 -9.43 1.21 10.55
CA ARG A 152 -10.17 0.54 11.63
C ARG A 152 -10.32 -0.96 11.38
N TYR A 153 -10.72 -1.35 10.17
CA TYR A 153 -10.88 -2.75 9.79
C TYR A 153 -9.56 -3.54 9.89
N LEU A 154 -8.45 -2.97 9.43
CA LEU A 154 -7.12 -3.57 9.57
C LEU A 154 -6.74 -3.72 11.05
N SER A 155 -6.97 -2.70 11.86
CA SER A 155 -6.69 -2.72 13.29
C SER A 155 -7.46 -3.84 14.00
N GLU A 156 -8.78 -3.88 13.83
CA GLU A 156 -9.68 -4.81 14.54
C GLU A 156 -9.49 -6.26 14.10
N HIS A 157 -9.31 -6.52 12.80
CA HIS A 157 -9.37 -7.87 12.26
C HIS A 157 -8.01 -8.47 11.90
N TYR A 158 -7.01 -7.66 11.52
CA TYR A 158 -5.72 -8.16 11.05
C TYR A 158 -4.58 -7.96 12.06
N LEU A 159 -4.62 -6.89 12.86
CA LEU A 159 -3.49 -6.46 13.69
C LEU A 159 -3.68 -6.70 15.19
N LYS A 160 -4.92 -6.88 15.65
CA LYS A 160 -5.24 -7.22 17.03
C LYS A 160 -5.14 -8.74 17.27
N PRO A 161 -4.39 -9.20 18.30
CA PRO A 161 -4.42 -10.60 18.71
C PRO A 161 -5.85 -11.09 18.97
N GLY A 162 -6.23 -12.24 18.39
CA GLY A 162 -7.59 -12.76 18.43
C GLY A 162 -8.54 -12.19 17.38
N GLY A 163 -8.10 -11.20 16.58
CA GLY A 163 -8.84 -10.72 15.41
C GLY A 163 -9.02 -11.83 14.37
N GLN A 164 -10.11 -11.76 13.61
CA GLN A 164 -10.55 -12.82 12.67
C GLN A 164 -9.47 -13.26 11.68
N PHE A 165 -8.57 -12.35 11.30
CA PHE A 165 -7.52 -12.56 10.30
C PHE A 165 -6.12 -12.34 10.85
N TYR A 166 -5.95 -12.31 12.18
CA TYR A 166 -4.68 -12.06 12.83
C TYR A 166 -3.64 -13.14 12.49
N ASN A 167 -2.48 -12.72 11.96
CA ASN A 167 -1.34 -13.59 11.68
C ASN A 167 0.00 -12.95 12.13
N GLY A 168 -0.08 -11.89 12.93
CA GLY A 168 1.05 -11.01 13.26
C GLY A 168 0.84 -9.59 12.71
N LYS A 169 1.80 -8.70 12.99
CA LYS A 169 1.67 -7.26 12.77
C LYS A 169 2.41 -6.72 11.54
N SER A 170 3.00 -7.60 10.73
CA SER A 170 3.74 -7.19 9.53
C SER A 170 2.88 -7.21 8.27
N MET A 171 3.34 -6.52 7.21
CA MET A 171 2.67 -6.62 5.90
C MET A 171 2.61 -8.06 5.38
N ALA A 172 3.66 -8.86 5.64
CA ALA A 172 3.68 -10.27 5.29
C ALA A 172 2.62 -11.06 6.08
N ALA A 173 2.43 -10.77 7.36
CA ALA A 173 1.39 -11.36 8.18
C ALA A 173 -0.02 -11.00 7.69
N ILE A 174 -0.26 -9.72 7.37
CA ILE A 174 -1.53 -9.26 6.77
C ILE A 174 -1.80 -10.02 5.46
N ASN A 175 -0.77 -10.17 4.62
CA ASN A 175 -0.89 -10.81 3.30
C ASN A 175 -1.44 -12.25 3.37
N VAL A 176 -1.16 -13.00 4.46
CA VAL A 176 -1.64 -14.38 4.64
C VAL A 176 -3.15 -14.49 4.39
N ARG A 177 -3.91 -13.47 4.81
CA ARG A 177 -5.38 -13.43 4.74
C ARG A 177 -5.92 -12.34 3.83
N TYR A 178 -5.16 -11.30 3.52
CA TYR A 178 -5.65 -10.14 2.74
C TYR A 178 -5.70 -10.43 1.23
N ALA A 179 -4.63 -11.01 0.68
CA ALA A 179 -4.51 -11.26 -0.75
C ALA A 179 -4.09 -12.71 -1.05
N SER A 180 -4.48 -13.22 -2.22
CA SER A 180 -3.96 -14.50 -2.71
C SER A 180 -2.54 -14.37 -3.26
N ASP A 181 -2.15 -13.16 -3.69
CA ASP A 181 -0.84 -12.88 -4.25
C ASP A 181 0.25 -12.88 -3.17
N LYS A 182 1.12 -13.89 -3.20
CA LYS A 182 2.22 -14.04 -2.24
C LYS A 182 3.23 -12.88 -2.30
N THR A 183 3.26 -12.12 -3.38
CA THR A 183 4.17 -10.97 -3.58
C THR A 183 3.54 -9.62 -3.22
N TRP A 184 2.29 -9.60 -2.75
CA TRP A 184 1.54 -8.37 -2.43
C TRP A 184 2.29 -7.46 -1.44
N SER A 185 2.81 -8.00 -0.34
CA SER A 185 3.58 -7.23 0.65
C SER A 185 4.83 -6.60 0.05
N SER A 186 5.57 -7.34 -0.79
CA SER A 186 6.75 -6.82 -1.49
C SER A 186 6.41 -5.70 -2.47
N LYS A 187 5.26 -5.78 -3.15
CA LYS A 187 4.78 -4.73 -4.05
C LYS A 187 4.40 -3.46 -3.30
N ILE A 188 3.75 -3.58 -2.14
CA ILE A 188 3.47 -2.43 -1.26
C ILE A 188 4.77 -1.80 -0.79
N MET A 189 5.74 -2.60 -0.34
CA MET A 189 7.05 -2.09 0.06
C MET A 189 7.74 -1.31 -1.08
N ILE A 190 7.64 -1.77 -2.34
CA ILE A 190 8.13 -1.01 -3.50
C ILE A 190 7.40 0.34 -3.62
N ARG A 191 6.07 0.38 -3.45
CA ARG A 191 5.30 1.64 -3.45
C ARG A 191 5.78 2.58 -2.34
N ILE A 192 5.98 2.07 -1.12
CA ILE A 192 6.48 2.83 0.03
C ILE A 192 7.86 3.42 -0.27
N ARG A 193 8.81 2.61 -0.75
CA ARG A 193 10.16 3.11 -1.08
C ARG A 193 10.13 4.22 -2.13
N ASN A 194 9.30 4.07 -3.17
CA ASN A 194 9.18 5.10 -4.21
C ASN A 194 8.52 6.38 -3.67
N PHE A 195 7.48 6.23 -2.84
CA PHE A 195 6.82 7.34 -2.16
C PHE A 195 7.80 8.13 -1.28
N LEU A 196 8.62 7.45 -0.47
CA LEU A 196 9.60 8.10 0.42
C LEU A 196 10.74 8.80 -0.33
N LYS A 197 11.10 8.31 -1.53
CA LYS A 197 12.17 8.89 -2.35
C LYS A 197 11.73 10.06 -3.22
N LYS A 198 10.45 10.17 -3.58
CA LYS A 198 9.92 11.14 -4.56
C LYS A 198 10.08 12.58 -4.08
N GLY A 199 11.19 13.26 -4.34
CA GLY A 199 11.48 14.63 -3.87
C GLY A 199 12.07 15.45 -4.98
#